data_AF-A0A816ACG9-F1
#
_entry.id   AF-A0A816ACG9-F1
#
_cell.length_a   1.000
_cell.length_b   1.000
_cell.length_c   1.000
_cell.angle_alpha   90.00
_cell.angle_beta   90.00
_cell.angle_gamma   90.00
#
_symmetry.space_group_name_H-M   'P 1'
#
loop_
_entity.id
_entity.type
_entity.pdbx_description
1 polymer ?
#
loop_
_entity_poly.entity_id
_entity_poly.type
_entity_poly.pdbx_seq_one_letter_code
_entity_poly.pdbx_strand_id
1 'polypeptide(L)'
;MTTKSKNNLPSPSSFEHLPDLVSRANFNSDTSILPSTTFRQHDPRTSIDVIRQMTCSSPLRQEYANLTVLDVYDEAALIGKDFERIIEAYGTETIRDLVPKVIRILELLELQAAKNEKETDQLMEMKTRIERLEIEKSETREIREKFDQELEVIEEQWRKEADNLMALVSKLEDENRRLRDELQHKSDLDEKVERSSSKDSISVTREELQCIKSLTDENMKLKKMVKTKDKELTQKTLDIEAIQGQLERVCKLNCTLRQRNTFSVNQTQRLIVEKLD
;
A
#
# COMPACT_ATOMS: atom_id res chain seq x y z
N MET A 1 -18.21 -67.20 -12.69
CA MET A 1 -19.58 -67.52 -12.19
C MET A 1 -19.99 -66.40 -11.23
N THR A 2 -20.49 -65.27 -11.74
CA THR A 2 -21.93 -64.94 -11.88
C THR A 2 -22.70 -64.93 -10.56
N THR A 3 -22.95 -63.75 -10.01
CA THR A 3 -24.30 -63.35 -9.57
C THR A 3 -24.50 -61.85 -9.83
N LYS A 4 -25.59 -61.56 -10.53
CA LYS A 4 -26.09 -60.24 -10.92
C LYS A 4 -26.71 -59.55 -9.70
N SER A 5 -26.47 -58.26 -9.50
CA SER A 5 -27.36 -57.40 -8.73
C SER A 5 -27.79 -56.21 -9.57
N LYS A 6 -29.09 -55.93 -9.51
CA LYS A 6 -29.89 -55.20 -10.50
C LYS A 6 -29.75 -53.69 -10.38
N ASN A 7 -29.72 -53.04 -11.53
CA ASN A 7 -29.94 -51.61 -11.74
C ASN A 7 -31.32 -51.19 -11.22
N ASN A 8 -31.37 -50.11 -10.44
CA ASN A 8 -32.56 -49.29 -10.23
C ASN A 8 -32.17 -47.84 -10.50
N LEU A 9 -32.47 -47.35 -11.71
CA LEU A 9 -32.51 -45.90 -11.98
C LEU A 9 -33.84 -45.34 -11.45
N PRO A 10 -33.87 -44.14 -10.86
CA PRO A 10 -35.13 -43.46 -10.55
C PRO A 10 -35.75 -42.87 -11.82
N SER A 11 -37.07 -42.97 -11.91
CA SER A 11 -37.93 -42.43 -12.98
C SER A 11 -38.08 -40.91 -12.94
N PRO A 12 -38.30 -40.23 -14.08
CA PRO A 12 -38.38 -38.78 -14.19
C PRO A 12 -39.83 -38.31 -14.02
N SER A 13 -40.29 -38.10 -12.79
CA SER A 13 -41.63 -37.51 -12.56
C SER A 13 -41.78 -36.77 -11.22
N SER A 14 -40.71 -36.16 -10.71
CA SER A 14 -40.74 -35.42 -9.44
C SER A 14 -40.05 -34.06 -9.54
N PHE A 15 -40.44 -33.22 -10.51
CA PHE A 15 -40.08 -31.80 -10.55
C PHE A 15 -41.23 -30.96 -11.13
N GLU A 16 -42.43 -31.13 -10.59
CA GLU A 16 -43.51 -30.14 -10.72
C GLU A 16 -43.84 -29.60 -9.33
N HIS A 17 -43.05 -28.62 -8.86
CA HIS A 17 -43.47 -27.53 -7.98
C HIS A 17 -42.22 -26.76 -7.52
N LEU A 18 -41.83 -25.74 -8.29
CA LEU A 18 -41.03 -24.64 -7.77
C LEU A 18 -41.83 -23.36 -8.06
N PRO A 19 -42.18 -22.57 -7.03
CA PRO A 19 -42.93 -21.34 -7.22
C PRO A 19 -42.07 -20.26 -7.87
N ASP A 20 -42.76 -19.50 -8.71
CA ASP A 20 -42.33 -18.31 -9.44
C ASP A 20 -41.63 -17.28 -8.54
N LEU A 21 -40.33 -17.06 -8.78
CA LEU A 21 -39.51 -16.04 -8.11
C LEU A 21 -39.15 -14.89 -9.07
N VAL A 22 -40.04 -14.56 -10.02
CA VAL A 22 -39.88 -13.39 -10.92
C VAL A 22 -40.81 -12.23 -10.53
N SER A 23 -41.06 -12.03 -9.23
CA SER A 23 -41.84 -10.87 -8.77
C SER A 23 -41.42 -10.38 -7.39
N ARG A 24 -40.15 -9.96 -7.24
CA ARG A 24 -39.76 -9.01 -6.19
C ARG A 24 -38.45 -8.28 -6.49
N ALA A 25 -38.43 -7.51 -7.56
CA ALA A 25 -37.44 -6.45 -7.77
C ALA A 25 -38.16 -5.11 -7.98
N ASN A 26 -38.94 -4.72 -6.97
CA ASN A 26 -39.27 -3.33 -6.71
C ASN A 26 -38.77 -3.07 -5.29
N PHE A 27 -37.50 -2.70 -5.18
CA PHE A 27 -37.01 -2.02 -3.99
C PHE A 27 -36.44 -0.68 -4.43
N ASN A 28 -37.12 0.32 -3.90
CA ASN A 28 -36.95 1.74 -4.10
C ASN A 28 -35.47 2.16 -4.14
N SER A 29 -35.19 3.02 -5.10
CA SER A 29 -34.37 4.21 -4.94
C SER A 29 -34.56 4.82 -3.55
N ASP A 30 -33.60 4.60 -2.65
CA ASP A 30 -33.23 5.47 -1.53
C ASP A 30 -32.12 4.78 -0.72
N THR A 31 -30.95 4.59 -1.34
CA THR A 31 -29.72 4.45 -0.56
C THR A 31 -29.20 5.85 -0.33
N SER A 32 -29.68 6.43 0.77
CA SER A 32 -29.16 7.63 1.39
C SER A 32 -27.64 7.68 1.26
N ILE A 33 -27.16 8.71 0.56
CA ILE A 33 -25.80 9.22 0.66
C ILE A 33 -25.55 9.44 2.16
N LEU A 34 -24.84 8.51 2.79
CA LEU A 34 -24.25 8.79 4.08
C LEU A 34 -23.22 9.89 3.82
N PRO A 35 -23.32 11.06 4.48
CA PRO A 35 -22.28 12.05 4.34
C PRO A 35 -21.01 11.37 4.86
N SER A 36 -20.00 11.27 4.00
CA SER A 36 -18.63 11.02 4.43
C SER A 36 -18.36 12.02 5.53
N THR A 37 -18.43 11.57 6.79
CA THR A 37 -17.88 12.33 7.90
C THR A 37 -16.42 12.49 7.54
N THR A 38 -16.10 13.67 7.02
CA THR A 38 -14.76 14.22 7.06
C THR A 38 -14.40 14.18 8.54
N PHE A 39 -13.77 13.08 8.96
CA PHE A 39 -13.03 13.03 10.20
C PHE A 39 -11.93 14.03 9.96
N ARG A 40 -12.21 15.29 10.34
CA ARG A 40 -11.28 16.39 10.32
C ARG A 40 -10.14 15.89 11.18
N GLN A 41 -9.10 15.35 10.54
CA GLN A 41 -7.87 14.96 11.20
C GLN A 41 -7.41 16.25 11.87
N HIS A 42 -7.68 16.36 13.17
CA HIS A 42 -7.06 17.37 13.99
C HIS A 42 -5.58 17.01 13.92
N ASP A 43 -4.84 17.71 13.08
CA ASP A 43 -3.46 17.41 12.78
C ASP A 43 -2.69 17.50 14.11
N PRO A 44 -2.23 16.38 14.69
CA PRO A 44 -1.58 16.41 16.00
C PRO A 44 -0.24 17.17 15.94
N ARG A 45 0.26 17.44 14.72
CA ARG A 45 1.42 18.27 14.44
C ARG A 45 1.28 19.68 15.02
N THR A 46 0.09 20.29 14.94
CA THR A 46 -0.11 21.67 15.43
C THR A 46 -0.05 21.75 16.96
N SER A 47 -0.57 20.74 17.66
CA SER A 47 -0.54 20.72 19.14
C SER A 47 0.84 20.41 19.69
N ILE A 48 1.61 19.54 19.03
CA ILE A 48 2.99 19.22 19.43
C ILE A 48 3.90 20.45 19.24
N ASP A 49 3.76 21.19 18.14
CA ASP A 49 4.54 22.41 17.90
C ASP A 49 4.19 23.53 18.90
N VAL A 50 2.92 23.65 19.31
CA VAL A 50 2.50 24.59 20.36
C VAL A 50 3.05 24.20 21.74
N ILE A 51 3.07 22.89 22.07
CA ILE A 51 3.69 22.40 23.32
C ILE A 51 5.21 22.63 23.31
N ARG A 52 5.86 22.45 22.15
CA ARG A 52 7.29 22.73 21.95
C ARG A 52 7.65 24.20 22.15
N GLN A 53 6.73 25.12 21.85
CA GLN A 53 6.93 26.57 22.05
C GLN A 53 6.70 27.04 23.49
N MET A 54 5.93 26.30 24.30
CA MET A 54 5.61 26.72 25.67
C MET A 54 6.61 26.27 26.74
N THR A 55 7.58 25.42 26.38
CA THR A 55 8.66 25.02 27.29
C THR A 55 10.00 25.55 26.80
N CYS A 56 10.55 26.53 27.53
CA CYS A 56 11.95 26.93 27.57
C CYS A 56 12.38 27.97 26.52
N SER A 57 12.67 29.20 26.98
CA SER A 57 13.96 29.86 26.70
C SER A 57 14.13 31.14 27.53
N SER A 58 14.44 30.99 28.82
CA SER A 58 15.31 31.97 29.47
C SER A 58 16.75 31.58 29.11
N PRO A 59 17.59 32.48 28.55
CA PRO A 59 18.95 32.16 28.10
C PRO A 59 19.81 31.51 29.18
N LEU A 60 19.66 31.98 30.43
CA LEU A 60 20.34 31.42 31.60
C LEU A 60 19.97 29.94 31.85
N ARG A 61 18.73 29.53 31.59
CA ARG A 61 18.28 28.15 31.82
C ARG A 61 18.90 27.17 30.83
N GLN A 62 19.31 27.64 29.64
CA GLN A 62 19.94 26.81 28.61
C GLN A 62 21.41 26.52 28.94
N GLU A 63 22.09 27.48 29.58
CA GLU A 63 23.51 27.38 29.94
C GLU A 63 23.71 26.42 31.14
N TYR A 64 22.81 26.43 32.12
CA TYR A 64 22.82 25.48 33.24
C TYR A 64 22.13 24.14 32.97
N ALA A 65 21.47 23.97 31.82
CA ALA A 65 20.78 22.71 31.48
C ALA A 65 21.74 21.57 31.13
N ASN A 66 22.99 21.87 30.78
CA ASN A 66 24.00 20.89 30.38
C ASN A 66 25.14 20.74 31.39
N LEU A 67 25.00 21.31 32.60
CA LEU A 67 26.01 21.16 33.64
C LEU A 67 26.05 19.68 34.05
N THR A 68 27.21 19.06 33.86
CA THR A 68 27.47 17.66 34.20
C THR A 68 28.10 17.54 35.58
N VAL A 69 28.08 16.33 36.11
CA VAL A 69 28.80 16.02 37.35
C VAL A 69 30.31 16.28 37.19
N LEU A 70 30.87 16.07 35.99
CA LEU A 70 32.28 16.35 35.69
C LEU A 70 32.61 17.84 35.81
N ASP A 71 31.74 18.71 35.32
CA ASP A 71 31.92 20.15 35.42
C ASP A 71 31.98 20.61 36.89
N VAL A 72 31.21 19.97 37.77
CA VAL A 72 31.24 20.25 39.22
C VAL A 72 32.58 19.82 39.84
N TYR A 73 33.17 18.71 39.40
CA TYR A 73 34.48 18.27 39.86
C TYR A 73 35.61 19.19 39.38
N ASP A 74 35.54 19.68 38.14
CA ASP A 74 36.52 20.63 37.61
C ASP A 74 36.49 21.97 38.37
N GLU A 75 35.29 22.50 38.64
CA GLU A 75 35.13 23.71 39.44
C GLU A 75 35.58 23.50 40.89
N ALA A 76 35.30 22.33 41.49
CA ALA A 76 35.78 21.99 42.82
C ALA A 76 37.31 21.98 42.91
N ALA A 77 38.01 21.50 41.88
CA ALA A 77 39.46 21.51 41.81
C ALA A 77 40.03 22.93 41.73
N LEU A 78 39.42 23.81 40.94
CA LEU A 78 39.79 25.24 40.87
C LEU A 78 39.59 25.92 42.22
N ILE A 79 38.45 25.72 42.86
CA ILE A 79 38.14 26.26 44.19
C ILE A 79 39.14 25.73 45.24
N GLY A 80 39.50 24.44 45.18
CA GLY A 80 40.50 23.84 46.06
C GLY A 80 41.87 24.52 45.95
N LYS A 81 42.32 24.77 44.72
CA LYS A 81 43.58 25.50 44.44
C LYS A 81 43.56 26.94 44.94
N ASP A 82 42.40 27.58 44.91
CA ASP A 82 42.20 28.93 45.46
C ASP A 82 42.29 28.92 46.99
N PHE A 83 41.72 27.90 47.63
CA PHE A 83 41.88 27.69 49.07
C PHE A 83 43.32 27.42 49.47
N GLU A 84 44.07 26.63 48.71
CA GLU A 84 45.51 26.42 48.94
C GLU A 84 46.27 27.74 48.94
N ARG A 85 46.07 28.59 47.92
CA ARG A 85 46.69 29.93 47.87
C ARG A 85 46.33 30.82 49.06
N ILE A 86 45.08 30.76 49.52
CA ILE A 86 44.64 31.54 50.69
C ILE A 86 45.28 31.00 51.97
N ILE A 87 45.38 29.69 52.13
CA ILE A 87 46.06 29.04 53.27
C ILE A 87 47.54 29.45 53.31
N GLU A 88 48.23 29.41 52.18
CA GLU A 88 49.64 29.80 52.08
C GLU A 88 49.87 31.26 52.49
N ALA A 89 48.95 32.17 52.16
CA ALA A 89 49.09 33.60 52.42
C ALA A 89 48.61 34.04 53.81
N TYR A 90 47.52 33.47 54.34
CA TYR A 90 46.83 33.96 55.54
C TYR A 90 46.67 32.92 56.65
N GLY A 91 47.19 31.70 56.44
CA GLY A 91 47.07 30.59 57.39
C GLY A 91 45.70 29.90 57.36
N THR A 92 45.67 28.66 57.86
CA THR A 92 44.51 27.75 57.81
C THR A 92 43.31 28.19 58.65
N GLU A 93 43.53 29.04 59.65
CA GLU A 93 42.49 29.57 60.54
C GLU A 93 41.42 30.37 59.79
N THR A 94 41.81 31.07 58.71
CA THR A 94 40.94 32.01 57.97
C THR A 94 39.80 31.30 57.24
N ILE A 95 40.00 30.07 56.76
CA ILE A 95 39.01 29.37 55.93
C ILE A 95 38.42 28.11 56.58
N ARG A 96 38.85 27.76 57.80
CA ARG A 96 38.48 26.52 58.51
C ARG A 96 36.98 26.26 58.53
N ASP A 97 36.19 27.31 58.78
CA ASP A 97 34.73 27.21 58.89
C ASP A 97 34.00 27.40 57.55
N LEU A 98 34.71 27.90 56.53
CA LEU A 98 34.19 28.14 55.18
C LEU A 98 34.28 26.89 54.32
N VAL A 99 35.40 26.17 54.36
CA VAL A 99 35.66 24.98 53.54
C VAL A 99 34.55 23.93 53.68
N PRO A 100 34.08 23.55 54.88
CA PRO A 100 32.99 22.59 55.03
C PRO A 100 31.66 23.07 54.42
N LYS A 101 31.39 24.39 54.42
CA LYS A 101 30.18 24.96 53.81
C LYS A 101 30.26 24.91 52.28
N VAL A 102 31.44 25.16 51.71
CA VAL A 102 31.66 25.09 50.27
C VAL A 102 31.60 23.65 49.78
N ILE A 103 32.19 22.70 50.51
CA ILE A 103 32.03 21.26 50.24
C ILE A 103 30.54 20.91 50.23
N ARG A 104 29.77 21.36 51.23
CA ARG A 104 28.33 21.09 51.26
C ARG A 104 27.57 21.64 50.07
N ILE A 105 27.94 22.82 49.58
CA ILE A 105 27.32 23.43 48.38
C ILE A 105 27.69 22.62 47.13
N LEU A 106 28.96 22.18 47.01
CA LEU A 106 29.42 21.35 45.90
C LEU A 106 28.74 19.98 45.89
N GLU A 107 28.55 19.34 47.05
CA GLU A 107 27.77 18.09 47.18
C GLU A 107 26.32 18.26 46.71
N LEU A 108 25.67 19.37 47.08
CA LEU A 108 24.31 19.66 46.64
C LEU A 108 24.24 19.94 45.13
N LEU A 109 25.27 20.60 44.59
CA LEU A 109 25.38 20.87 43.16
C LEU A 109 25.62 19.57 42.38
N GLU A 110 26.48 18.68 42.86
CA GLU A 110 26.70 17.35 42.28
C GLU A 110 25.39 16.55 42.24
N LEU A 111 24.65 16.50 43.35
CA LEU A 111 23.37 15.80 43.41
C LEU A 111 22.37 16.39 42.40
N GLN A 112 22.35 17.71 42.25
CA GLN A 112 21.46 18.38 41.31
C GLN A 112 21.89 18.18 39.85
N ALA A 113 23.20 18.17 39.56
CA ALA A 113 23.76 17.89 38.24
C ALA A 113 23.45 16.44 37.83
N ALA A 114 23.71 15.46 38.71
CA ALA A 114 23.40 14.05 38.47
C ALA A 114 21.89 13.81 38.24
N LYS A 115 21.04 14.51 38.99
CA LYS A 115 19.59 14.47 38.78
C LYS A 115 19.21 15.06 37.42
N ASN A 116 19.81 16.17 37.02
CA ASN A 116 19.53 16.84 35.75
C ASN A 116 20.00 16.01 34.55
N GLU A 117 21.16 15.34 34.63
CA GLU A 117 21.62 14.36 33.63
C GLU A 117 20.60 13.25 33.45
N LYS A 118 20.14 12.64 34.56
CA LYS A 118 19.13 11.58 34.52
C LYS A 118 17.81 12.04 33.91
N GLU A 119 17.34 13.24 34.27
CA GLU A 119 16.11 13.82 33.68
C GLU A 119 16.30 14.09 32.18
N THR A 120 17.49 14.54 31.77
CA THR A 120 17.86 14.77 30.37
C THR A 120 17.88 13.46 29.57
N ASP A 121 18.45 12.40 30.14
CA ASP A 121 18.46 11.06 29.54
C ASP A 121 17.04 10.53 29.33
N GLN A 122 16.19 10.64 30.35
CA GLN A 122 14.77 10.25 30.26
C GLN A 122 14.02 11.06 29.19
N LEU A 123 14.31 12.36 29.11
CA LEU A 123 13.73 13.24 28.11
C LEU A 123 14.19 12.85 26.69
N MET A 124 15.46 12.51 26.52
CA MET A 124 16.03 12.03 25.26
C MET A 124 15.43 10.67 24.85
N GLU A 125 15.27 9.74 25.80
CA GLU A 125 14.60 8.46 25.58
C GLU A 125 13.15 8.66 25.13
N MET A 126 12.40 9.51 25.84
CA MET A 126 11.01 9.83 25.48
C MET A 126 10.91 10.46 24.09
N LYS A 127 11.79 11.41 23.74
CA LYS A 127 11.84 12.01 22.39
C LYS A 127 12.10 10.95 21.33
N THR A 128 13.10 10.11 21.54
CA THR A 128 13.43 9.01 20.62
C THR A 128 12.25 8.04 20.47
N ARG A 129 11.51 7.78 21.56
CA ARG A 129 10.31 6.93 21.52
C ARG A 129 9.18 7.56 20.73
N ILE A 130 8.96 8.87 20.90
CA ILE A 130 7.97 9.64 20.14
C ILE A 130 8.31 9.60 18.64
N GLU A 131 9.55 9.92 18.27
CA GLU A 131 9.99 9.89 16.86
C GLU A 131 9.76 8.51 16.24
N ARG A 132 10.10 7.44 16.96
CA ARG A 132 9.85 6.07 16.50
C ARG A 132 8.36 5.80 16.28
N LEU A 133 7.50 6.21 17.21
CA LEU A 133 6.05 6.02 17.11
C LEU A 133 5.44 6.84 15.96
N GLU A 134 5.97 8.03 15.71
CA GLU A 134 5.52 8.87 14.60
C GLU A 134 5.87 8.24 13.24
N ILE A 135 7.07 7.66 13.12
CA ILE A 135 7.49 6.90 11.93
C ILE A 135 6.56 5.69 11.75
N GLU A 136 6.40 4.84 12.76
CA GLU A 136 5.54 3.64 12.70
C GLU A 136 4.10 3.99 12.32
N LYS A 137 3.57 5.09 12.87
CA LYS A 137 2.23 5.61 12.52
C LYS A 137 2.15 6.07 11.07
N SER A 138 3.18 6.75 10.56
CA SER A 138 3.23 7.20 9.16
C SER A 138 3.30 6.01 8.20
N GLU A 139 4.17 5.02 8.46
CA GLU A 139 4.29 3.81 7.66
C GLU A 139 2.98 3.01 7.64
N THR A 140 2.34 2.85 8.80
CA THR A 140 1.03 2.18 8.89
C THR A 140 -0.04 2.89 8.06
N ARG A 141 -0.03 4.22 8.03
CA ARG A 141 -0.96 5.01 7.22
C ARG A 141 -0.68 4.80 5.73
N GLU A 142 0.57 4.91 5.30
CA GLU A 142 0.95 4.72 3.90
C GLU A 142 0.59 3.32 3.39
N ILE A 143 0.77 2.30 4.23
CA ILE A 143 0.37 0.92 3.90
C ILE A 143 -1.14 0.83 3.71
N ARG A 144 -1.94 1.43 4.61
CA ARG A 144 -3.41 1.46 4.47
C ARG A 144 -3.85 2.18 3.20
N GLU A 145 -3.27 3.34 2.92
CA GLU A 145 -3.58 4.11 1.70
C GLU A 145 -3.27 3.31 0.43
N LYS A 146 -2.18 2.54 0.41
CA LYS A 146 -1.86 1.64 -0.72
C LYS A 146 -2.87 0.51 -0.85
N PHE A 147 -3.25 -0.13 0.26
CA PHE A 147 -4.27 -1.18 0.23
C PHE A 147 -5.63 -0.65 -0.23
N ASP A 148 -6.03 0.54 0.21
CA ASP A 148 -7.28 1.16 -0.22
C ASP A 148 -7.26 1.46 -1.74
N GLN A 149 -6.14 1.94 -2.27
CA GLN A 149 -5.96 2.15 -3.72
C GLN A 149 -5.99 0.83 -4.52
N GLU A 150 -5.31 -0.21 -4.04
CA GLU A 150 -5.33 -1.53 -4.67
C GLU A 150 -6.75 -2.13 -4.68
N LEU A 151 -7.49 -1.94 -3.58
CA LEU A 151 -8.87 -2.39 -3.48
C LEU A 151 -9.78 -1.66 -4.48
N GLU A 152 -9.66 -0.34 -4.59
CA GLU A 152 -10.41 0.47 -5.55
C GLU A 152 -10.16 0.00 -7.00
N VAL A 153 -8.90 -0.30 -7.35
CA VAL A 153 -8.54 -0.84 -8.67
C VAL A 153 -9.20 -2.20 -8.92
N ILE A 154 -9.20 -3.10 -7.94
CA ILE A 154 -9.85 -4.42 -8.06
C ILE A 154 -11.36 -4.27 -8.22
N GLU A 155 -12.00 -3.41 -7.42
CA GLU A 155 -13.44 -3.16 -7.51
C GLU A 155 -13.84 -2.60 -8.87
N GLU A 156 -13.07 -1.64 -9.40
CA GLU A 156 -13.29 -1.08 -10.72
C GLU A 156 -13.08 -2.12 -11.84
N GLN A 157 -12.10 -3.00 -11.68
CA GLN A 157 -11.90 -4.11 -12.61
C GLN A 157 -13.09 -5.08 -12.59
N TRP A 158 -13.56 -5.45 -11.40
CA TRP A 158 -14.72 -6.33 -11.25
C TRP A 158 -16.00 -5.72 -11.83
N ARG A 159 -16.21 -4.41 -11.65
CA ARG A 159 -17.33 -3.69 -12.29
C ARG A 159 -17.26 -3.77 -13.82
N LYS A 160 -16.09 -3.50 -14.40
CA LYS A 160 -15.88 -3.62 -15.86
C LYS A 160 -16.14 -5.03 -16.37
N GLU A 161 -15.67 -6.03 -15.64
CA GLU A 161 -15.90 -7.44 -16.01
C GLU A 161 -17.37 -7.83 -15.91
N ALA A 162 -18.07 -7.38 -14.86
CA ALA A 162 -19.52 -7.55 -14.74
C ALA A 162 -20.27 -6.88 -15.91
N ASP A 163 -19.94 -5.64 -16.25
CA ASP A 163 -20.55 -4.91 -17.37
C ASP A 163 -20.28 -5.60 -18.72
N ASN A 164 -19.06 -6.08 -18.93
CA ASN A 164 -18.70 -6.82 -20.14
C ASN A 164 -19.49 -8.14 -20.27
N LEU A 165 -19.65 -8.87 -19.16
CA LEU A 165 -20.45 -10.09 -19.13
C LEU A 165 -21.93 -9.80 -19.37
N MET A 166 -22.48 -8.75 -18.77
CA MET A 166 -23.86 -8.32 -19.00
C MET A 166 -24.08 -7.91 -20.47
N ALA A 167 -23.15 -7.17 -21.06
CA ALA A 167 -23.19 -6.82 -22.48
C ALA A 167 -23.13 -8.06 -23.39
N LEU A 168 -22.32 -9.06 -23.02
CA LEU A 168 -22.26 -10.33 -23.75
C LEU A 168 -23.56 -11.12 -23.63
N VAL A 169 -24.15 -11.19 -22.44
CA VAL A 169 -25.46 -11.84 -22.22
C VAL A 169 -26.53 -11.15 -23.07
N SER A 170 -26.62 -9.83 -23.05
CA SER A 170 -27.58 -9.07 -23.87
C SER A 170 -27.43 -9.38 -25.36
N LYS A 171 -26.19 -9.42 -25.88
CA LYS A 171 -25.93 -9.78 -27.29
C LYS A 171 -26.38 -11.20 -27.62
N LEU A 172 -26.10 -12.17 -26.75
CA LEU A 172 -26.51 -13.56 -26.94
C LEU A 172 -28.03 -13.72 -26.83
N GLU A 173 -28.69 -12.95 -25.98
CA GLU A 173 -30.15 -12.92 -25.89
C GLU A 173 -30.79 -12.33 -27.15
N ASP A 174 -30.24 -11.24 -27.69
CA ASP A 174 -30.69 -10.65 -28.96
C ASP A 174 -30.48 -11.59 -30.13
N GLU A 175 -29.33 -12.27 -30.19
CA GLU A 175 -29.06 -13.27 -31.23
C GLU A 175 -29.99 -14.49 -31.10
N ASN A 176 -30.23 -14.97 -29.88
CA ASN A 176 -31.21 -16.04 -29.64
C ASN A 176 -32.64 -15.63 -30.03
N ARG A 177 -33.06 -14.39 -29.73
CA ARG A 177 -34.36 -13.85 -30.18
C ARG A 177 -34.42 -13.84 -31.71
N ARG A 178 -33.42 -13.26 -32.38
CA ARG A 178 -33.32 -13.21 -33.84
C ARG A 178 -33.37 -14.60 -34.48
N LEU A 179 -32.62 -15.56 -33.95
CA LEU A 179 -32.60 -16.93 -34.47
C LEU A 179 -33.93 -17.65 -34.25
N ARG A 180 -34.61 -17.41 -33.12
CA ARG A 180 -35.97 -17.93 -32.88
C ARG A 180 -36.97 -17.36 -33.86
N ASP A 181 -36.92 -16.05 -34.11
CA ASP A 181 -37.80 -15.37 -35.08
C ASP A 181 -37.54 -15.89 -36.51
N GLU A 182 -36.28 -16.08 -36.90
CA GLU A 182 -35.92 -16.69 -38.19
C GLU A 182 -36.39 -18.15 -38.32
N LEU A 183 -36.27 -18.94 -37.25
CA LEU A 183 -36.73 -20.32 -37.24
C LEU A 183 -38.25 -20.38 -37.35
N GLN A 184 -38.97 -19.51 -36.62
CA GLN A 184 -40.42 -19.39 -36.71
C GLN A 184 -40.85 -18.97 -38.12
N HIS A 185 -40.21 -17.95 -38.69
CA HIS A 185 -40.53 -17.50 -40.05
C HIS A 185 -40.21 -18.56 -41.11
N LYS A 186 -39.15 -19.37 -40.93
CA LYS A 186 -38.86 -20.53 -41.81
C LYS A 186 -39.89 -21.64 -41.63
N SER A 187 -40.30 -21.95 -40.41
CA SER A 187 -41.39 -22.90 -40.16
C SER A 187 -42.69 -22.45 -40.82
N ASP A 188 -43.05 -21.18 -40.69
CA ASP A 188 -44.25 -20.60 -41.31
C ASP A 188 -44.15 -20.58 -42.85
N LEU A 189 -42.94 -20.36 -43.40
CA LEU A 189 -42.67 -20.46 -44.84
C LEU A 189 -42.72 -21.91 -45.33
N ASP A 190 -42.13 -22.86 -44.61
CA ASP A 190 -42.13 -24.28 -44.98
C ASP A 190 -43.55 -24.86 -44.91
N GLU A 191 -44.37 -24.46 -43.93
CA GLU A 191 -45.80 -24.81 -43.86
C GLU A 191 -46.63 -24.20 -45.02
N LYS A 192 -46.17 -23.07 -45.57
CA LYS A 192 -46.78 -22.39 -46.73
C LYS A 192 -46.24 -22.88 -48.09
N VAL A 193 -45.01 -23.36 -48.13
CA VAL A 193 -44.31 -23.92 -49.31
C VAL A 193 -44.62 -25.40 -49.50
N GLU A 194 -44.91 -26.18 -48.46
CA GLU A 194 -45.52 -27.52 -48.64
C GLU A 194 -46.93 -27.45 -49.26
N ARG A 195 -47.58 -26.27 -49.23
CA ARG A 195 -48.83 -25.99 -49.97
C ARG A 195 -48.60 -25.37 -51.36
N SER A 196 -47.38 -24.97 -51.70
CA SER A 196 -47.08 -24.21 -52.92
C SER A 196 -45.73 -24.64 -53.48
N SER A 197 -45.79 -25.65 -54.35
CA SER A 197 -44.72 -26.24 -55.15
C SER A 197 -43.43 -25.44 -55.39
N SER A 198 -42.34 -26.21 -55.47
CA SER A 198 -41.25 -26.13 -56.46
C SER A 198 -39.92 -25.50 -56.01
N LYS A 199 -38.91 -26.37 -56.09
CA LYS A 199 -37.48 -26.13 -56.11
C LYS A 199 -37.13 -24.98 -57.05
N ASP A 200 -36.46 -23.95 -56.52
CA ASP A 200 -35.70 -23.01 -57.33
C ASP A 200 -34.21 -23.19 -57.13
N SER A 201 -33.57 -23.50 -58.25
CA SER A 201 -32.14 -23.53 -58.47
C SER A 201 -31.54 -22.12 -58.33
N ILE A 202 -30.59 -21.97 -57.42
CA ILE A 202 -29.83 -20.73 -57.19
C ILE A 202 -28.99 -20.40 -58.43
N SER A 203 -29.36 -19.37 -59.19
CA SER A 203 -28.49 -18.76 -60.19
C SER A 203 -27.81 -17.53 -59.58
N VAL A 204 -26.51 -17.62 -59.34
CA VAL A 204 -25.70 -16.52 -58.79
C VAL A 204 -25.60 -15.39 -59.83
N THR A 205 -26.01 -14.19 -59.45
CA THR A 205 -25.97 -12.99 -60.28
C THR A 205 -24.56 -12.39 -60.31
N ARG A 206 -24.27 -11.60 -61.36
CA ARG A 206 -22.94 -10.98 -61.57
C ARG A 206 -22.54 -10.02 -60.43
N GLU A 207 -23.52 -9.35 -59.81
CA GLU A 207 -23.30 -8.42 -58.70
C GLU A 207 -22.92 -9.15 -57.42
N GLU A 208 -23.51 -10.31 -57.16
CA GLU A 208 -23.15 -11.18 -56.02
C GLU A 208 -21.71 -11.70 -56.17
N LEU A 209 -21.31 -12.12 -57.37
CA LEU A 209 -19.92 -12.50 -57.63
C LEU A 209 -18.93 -11.35 -57.39
N GLN A 210 -19.29 -10.12 -57.76
CA GLN A 210 -18.46 -8.94 -57.51
C GLN A 210 -18.37 -8.62 -56.01
N CYS A 211 -19.47 -8.72 -55.27
CA CYS A 211 -19.52 -8.55 -53.82
C CYS A 211 -18.64 -9.59 -53.10
N ILE A 212 -18.77 -10.87 -53.46
CA ILE A 212 -17.96 -11.96 -52.90
C ILE A 212 -16.47 -11.71 -53.16
N LYS A 213 -16.10 -11.24 -54.35
CA LYS A 213 -14.71 -10.91 -54.67
C LYS A 213 -14.17 -9.78 -53.79
N SER A 214 -14.91 -8.68 -53.65
CA SER A 214 -14.53 -7.56 -52.77
C SER A 214 -14.41 -7.99 -51.30
N LEU A 215 -15.34 -8.80 -50.80
CA LEU A 215 -15.28 -9.35 -49.45
C LEU A 215 -14.07 -10.28 -49.27
N THR A 216 -13.74 -11.07 -50.29
CA THR A 216 -12.56 -11.96 -50.24
C THR A 216 -11.26 -11.16 -50.19
N ASP A 217 -11.15 -10.09 -50.98
CA ASP A 217 -9.98 -9.20 -50.99
C ASP A 217 -9.82 -8.45 -49.66
N GLU A 218 -10.91 -7.96 -49.06
CA GLU A 218 -10.88 -7.32 -47.75
C GLU A 218 -10.53 -8.33 -46.64
N ASN A 219 -11.06 -9.54 -46.70
CA ASN A 219 -10.72 -10.63 -45.77
C ASN A 219 -9.23 -10.99 -45.87
N MET A 220 -8.65 -11.01 -47.08
CA MET A 220 -7.20 -11.19 -47.26
C MET A 220 -6.39 -10.04 -46.65
N LYS A 221 -6.86 -8.79 -46.78
CA LYS A 221 -6.21 -7.62 -46.18
C LYS A 221 -6.24 -7.67 -44.65
N LEU A 222 -7.39 -7.99 -44.07
CA LEU A 222 -7.55 -8.18 -42.63
C LEU A 222 -6.66 -9.30 -42.11
N LYS A 223 -6.60 -10.45 -42.80
CA LYS A 223 -5.68 -11.55 -42.45
C LYS A 223 -4.22 -11.13 -42.46
N LYS A 224 -3.79 -10.32 -43.43
CA LYS A 224 -2.41 -9.77 -43.45
C LYS A 224 -2.16 -8.84 -42.27
N MET A 225 -3.11 -7.97 -41.96
CA MET A 225 -3.01 -7.03 -40.84
C MET A 225 -2.91 -7.75 -39.50
N VAL A 226 -3.73 -8.76 -39.27
CA VAL A 226 -3.67 -9.63 -38.08
C VAL A 226 -2.29 -10.26 -37.94
N LYS A 227 -1.76 -10.87 -39.02
CA LYS A 227 -0.41 -11.46 -39.00
C LYS A 227 0.70 -10.44 -38.67
N THR A 228 0.58 -9.20 -39.13
CA THR A 228 1.54 -8.14 -38.79
C THR A 228 1.42 -7.73 -37.33
N LYS A 229 0.20 -7.60 -36.82
CA LYS A 229 -0.07 -7.27 -35.41
C LYS A 229 0.38 -8.36 -34.47
N ASP A 230 0.21 -9.64 -34.82
CA ASP A 230 0.72 -10.76 -34.06
C ASP A 230 2.25 -10.71 -33.95
N LYS A 231 2.94 -10.42 -35.06
CA LYS A 231 4.41 -10.22 -35.04
C LYS A 231 4.82 -9.06 -34.14
N GLU A 232 4.12 -7.93 -34.22
CA GLU A 232 4.37 -6.77 -33.35
C GLU A 232 4.18 -7.14 -31.87
N LEU A 233 3.09 -7.84 -31.53
CA LEU A 233 2.84 -8.31 -30.16
C LEU A 233 3.91 -9.28 -29.66
N THR A 234 4.34 -10.24 -30.50
CA THR A 234 5.42 -11.16 -30.11
C THR A 234 6.73 -10.41 -29.86
N GLN A 235 7.06 -9.40 -30.67
CA GLN A 235 8.25 -8.58 -30.45
C GLN A 235 8.14 -7.77 -29.16
N LYS A 236 7.00 -7.13 -28.89
CA LYS A 236 6.76 -6.39 -27.64
C LYS A 236 6.85 -7.29 -26.41
N THR A 237 6.40 -8.54 -26.52
CA THR A 237 6.52 -9.53 -25.44
C THR A 237 7.99 -9.84 -25.13
N LEU A 238 8.81 -10.07 -26.17
CA LEU A 238 10.25 -10.28 -26.00
C LEU A 238 10.95 -9.06 -25.39
N ASP A 239 10.57 -7.84 -25.79
CA ASP A 239 11.12 -6.61 -25.23
C ASP A 239 10.77 -6.47 -23.73
N ILE A 240 9.52 -6.79 -23.35
CA ILE A 240 9.07 -6.79 -21.94
C ILE A 240 9.89 -7.79 -21.12
N GLU A 241 10.05 -9.03 -21.60
CA GLU A 241 10.86 -10.05 -20.92
C GLU A 241 12.32 -9.60 -20.75
N ALA A 242 12.91 -8.97 -21.78
CA ALA A 242 14.27 -8.45 -21.73
C ALA A 242 14.43 -7.31 -20.71
N ILE A 243 13.45 -6.40 -20.62
CA ILE A 243 13.43 -5.31 -19.63
C ILE A 243 13.22 -5.87 -18.23
N GLN A 244 12.31 -6.83 -18.05
CA GLN A 244 12.09 -7.51 -16.78
C GLN A 244 13.37 -8.20 -16.28
N GLY A 245 14.11 -8.87 -17.17
CA GLY A 245 15.40 -9.47 -16.82
C GLY A 245 16.49 -8.45 -16.48
N GLN A 246 16.44 -7.24 -17.05
CA GLN A 246 17.32 -6.13 -16.62
C GLN A 246 16.93 -5.61 -15.24
N LEU A 247 15.64 -5.40 -15.00
CA LEU A 247 15.11 -4.95 -13.71
C LEU A 247 15.48 -5.92 -12.59
N GLU A 248 15.31 -7.23 -12.79
CA GLU A 248 15.64 -8.24 -11.79
C GLU A 248 17.14 -8.22 -11.43
N ARG A 249 18.03 -8.05 -12.42
CA ARG A 249 19.46 -7.91 -12.19
C ARG A 249 19.79 -6.67 -11.34
N VAL A 250 19.15 -5.53 -11.63
CA VAL A 250 19.34 -4.29 -10.86
C VAL A 250 18.79 -4.45 -9.44
N CYS A 251 17.63 -5.07 -9.26
CA CYS A 251 17.07 -5.36 -7.94
C CYS A 251 18.02 -6.22 -7.10
N LYS A 252 18.59 -7.29 -7.68
CA LYS A 252 19.58 -8.15 -7.00
C LYS A 252 20.85 -7.38 -6.61
N LEU A 253 21.34 -6.51 -7.49
CA LEU A 253 22.51 -5.67 -7.23
C LEU A 253 22.22 -4.64 -6.12
N ASN A 254 21.05 -4.00 -6.14
CA ASN A 254 20.64 -3.04 -5.11
C ASN A 254 20.50 -3.71 -3.74
N CYS A 255 19.90 -4.90 -3.67
CA CYS A 255 19.81 -5.69 -2.44
C CYS A 255 21.19 -6.00 -1.86
N THR A 256 22.11 -6.48 -2.70
CA THR A 256 23.51 -6.73 -2.31
C THR A 256 24.22 -5.46 -1.80
N LEU A 257 24.02 -4.32 -2.47
CA LEU A 257 24.59 -3.05 -2.05
C LEU A 257 24.02 -2.58 -0.70
N ARG A 258 22.71 -2.70 -0.47
CA ARG A 258 22.08 -2.38 0.81
C ARG A 258 22.63 -3.27 1.95
N GLN A 259 22.81 -4.56 1.70
CA GLN A 259 23.42 -5.47 2.65
C GLN A 259 24.87 -5.08 2.98
N ARG A 260 25.69 -4.78 1.97
CA ARG A 260 27.07 -4.29 2.17
C ARG A 260 27.13 -2.96 2.91
N ASN A 261 26.22 -2.04 2.59
CA ASN A 261 26.13 -0.75 3.28
C ASN A 261 25.77 -0.93 4.76
N THR A 262 24.79 -1.78 5.05
CA THR A 262 24.41 -2.12 6.44
C THR A 262 25.58 -2.73 7.21
N PHE A 263 26.29 -3.67 6.59
CA PHE A 263 27.50 -4.26 7.19
C PHE A 263 28.58 -3.21 7.47
N SER A 264 28.85 -2.34 6.49
CA SER A 264 29.84 -1.25 6.63
C SER A 264 29.46 -0.29 7.74
N VAL A 265 28.19 0.15 7.81
CA VAL A 265 27.69 1.05 8.86
C VAL A 265 27.86 0.41 10.24
N ASN A 266 27.47 -0.86 10.38
CA ASN A 266 27.63 -1.59 11.65
C ASN A 266 29.11 -1.72 12.05
N GLN A 267 30.01 -1.97 11.09
CA GLN A 267 31.45 -2.02 11.35
C GLN A 267 31.98 -0.65 11.81
N THR A 268 31.59 0.43 11.13
CA THR A 268 31.99 1.79 11.53
C THR A 268 31.47 2.14 12.92
N GLN A 269 30.21 1.80 13.23
CA GLN A 269 29.64 1.99 14.57
C GLN A 269 30.41 1.22 15.64
N ARG A 270 30.77 -0.05 15.40
CA ARG A 270 31.60 -0.83 16.34
C ARG A 270 32.96 -0.19 16.59
N LEU A 271 33.64 0.25 15.53
CA LEU A 271 34.93 0.92 15.65
C LEU A 271 34.83 2.25 16.40
N ILE A 272 33.72 2.98 16.26
CA ILE A 272 33.47 4.20 17.03
C ILE A 272 33.32 3.86 18.52
N VAL A 273 32.54 2.83 18.86
CA VAL A 273 32.37 2.38 20.25
C VAL A 273 33.72 1.96 20.85
N GLU A 274 34.50 1.14 20.15
CA GLU A 274 35.84 0.70 20.59
C GLU A 274 36.87 1.85 20.73
N LYS A 275 36.60 3.03 20.16
CA LYS A 275 37.45 4.22 20.31
C LYS A 275 37.00 5.14 21.44
N LEU A 276 35.77 4.97 21.92
CA LEU A 276 35.20 5.72 23.03
C LEU A 276 35.44 5.02 24.37
N ASP A 277 35.69 3.71 24.37
CA ASP A 277 36.20 2.91 25.50
C ASP A 277 37.74 2.98 25.63
#